data_AF-A0A699YEI4-F1
#
_entry.id   AF-A0A699YEI4-F1
#
_cell.length_a   1.000
_cell.length_b   1.000
_cell.length_c   1.000
_cell.angle_alpha   90.00
_cell.angle_beta   90.00
_cell.angle_gamma   90.00
#
_symmetry.space_group_name_H-M   'P 1'
#
loop_
_entity.id
_entity.type
_entity.pdbx_description
1 polymer ?
#
loop_
_entity_poly.entity_id
_entity_poly.type
_entity_poly.pdbx_seq_one_letter_code
_entity_poly.pdbx_strand_id
1 'polypeptide(L)'
;MVEHQAVGIRARRAETSSRRACLPVGVVGGASGPEGGQQILCMHGGLSPELKSLEQIKRVARPTDVPDSGLLCDLLWADPDKDIQGWGENDRGVSYTFGPDCVTEFLQKHDLDLVCRAHQVVEEGYEFFAKRQLVTIFSAPNYCGEFENAGAMMSVDETLMCSFQILKPAENKAKAAARR
;
A
#
# COMPACT_ATOMS: atom_id res chain seq x y z
N MET A 1 -15.74 25.26 2.00
CA MET A 1 -15.92 23.96 1.32
C MET A 1 -14.53 23.39 1.16
N VAL A 2 -14.13 22.48 2.05
CA VAL A 2 -12.78 21.91 2.08
C VAL A 2 -12.92 20.46 1.61
N GLU A 3 -12.34 20.15 0.45
CA GLU A 3 -12.28 18.78 -0.06
C GLU A 3 -11.20 18.00 0.71
N HIS A 4 -11.63 17.10 1.60
CA HIS A 4 -10.74 16.11 2.20
C HIS A 4 -10.34 15.08 1.14
N GLN A 5 -9.07 15.09 0.71
CA GLN A 5 -8.52 14.02 -0.12
C GLN A 5 -8.30 12.78 0.76
N ALA A 6 -9.33 11.95 0.89
CA ALA A 6 -9.17 10.59 1.41
C ALA A 6 -8.29 9.80 0.42
N VAL A 7 -7.18 9.23 0.89
CA VAL A 7 -6.42 8.22 0.14
C VAL A 7 -7.21 6.91 0.20
N GLY A 8 -8.38 6.91 -0.45
CA GLY A 8 -9.04 5.69 -0.85
C GLY A 8 -8.35 5.20 -2.11
N ILE A 9 -7.56 4.13 -2.01
CA ILE A 9 -7.25 3.31 -3.18
C ILE A 9 -8.60 2.73 -3.62
N ARG A 10 -9.33 3.48 -4.44
CA ARG A 10 -10.65 3.12 -4.92
C ARG A 10 -10.45 1.96 -5.89
N ALA A 11 -10.54 0.74 -5.38
CA ALA A 11 -10.75 -0.45 -6.19
C ALA A 11 -12.12 -0.27 -6.88
N ARG A 12 -12.12 0.40 -8.04
CA ARG A 12 -13.31 0.44 -8.88
C ARG A 12 -13.55 -0.99 -9.33
N ARG A 13 -14.79 -1.45 -9.20
CA ARG A 13 -15.29 -2.70 -9.79
C ARG A 13 -14.61 -2.97 -11.12
N ALA A 14 -14.04 -4.17 -11.26
CA ALA A 14 -13.61 -4.72 -12.53
C ALA A 14 -14.85 -4.88 -13.43
N GLU A 15 -15.19 -3.81 -14.14
CA GLU A 15 -16.04 -3.88 -15.33
C GLU A 15 -15.12 -3.88 -16.53
N THR A 16 -15.22 -4.97 -17.29
CA THR A 16 -14.55 -5.25 -18.54
C THR A 16 -14.85 -4.17 -19.57
N SER A 17 -13.87 -3.31 -19.85
CA SER A 17 -13.56 -2.78 -21.20
C SER A 17 -12.47 -1.72 -21.08
N SER A 18 -11.28 -2.04 -21.60
CA SER A 18 -10.21 -1.13 -22.00
C SER A 18 -10.01 0.12 -21.13
N ARG A 19 -9.41 -0.03 -19.93
CA ARG A 19 -8.93 1.11 -19.15
C ARG A 19 -7.40 1.15 -19.19
N ARG A 20 -6.85 2.20 -19.81
CA ARG A 20 -5.43 2.57 -19.68
C ARG A 20 -5.13 2.68 -18.18
N ALA A 21 -4.30 1.79 -17.64
CA ALA A 21 -3.94 1.80 -16.23
C ALA A 21 -3.10 3.05 -15.93
N CYS A 22 -3.57 3.90 -15.02
CA CYS A 22 -2.67 4.79 -14.28
C CYS A 22 -1.88 3.91 -13.32
N LEU A 23 -0.56 4.11 -13.24
CA LEU A 23 0.27 3.43 -12.24
C LEU A 23 -0.26 3.79 -10.85
N PRO A 24 -0.58 2.83 -9.98
CA PRO A 24 -1.08 3.09 -8.64
C PRO A 24 0.06 3.46 -7.69
N VAL A 25 0.97 4.33 -8.13
CA VAL A 25 2.11 4.83 -7.33
C VAL A 25 2.09 6.36 -7.34
N GLY A 26 2.22 6.98 -6.17
CA GLY A 26 2.21 8.43 -6.01
C GLY A 26 2.89 8.87 -4.72
N VAL A 27 3.25 10.15 -4.63
CA VAL A 27 3.84 10.75 -3.42
C VAL A 27 2.85 11.75 -2.83
N VAL A 28 2.66 11.71 -1.52
CA VAL A 28 1.89 12.68 -0.73
C VAL A 28 2.89 13.46 0.11
N GLY A 29 2.95 14.79 -0.06
CA GLY A 29 3.86 15.66 0.69
C GLY A 29 3.11 16.57 1.66
N GLY A 30 3.72 16.84 2.81
CA GLY A 30 3.25 17.85 3.76
C GLY A 30 3.63 19.27 3.33
N ALA A 31 3.01 20.28 3.94
CA ALA A 31 3.40 21.67 3.72
C ALA A 31 4.89 21.87 4.10
N SER A 32 5.67 22.46 3.19
CA SER A 32 7.10 22.70 3.39
C SER A 32 7.34 23.78 4.45
N GLY A 33 7.66 23.35 5.67
CA GLY A 33 8.22 24.21 6.72
C GLY A 33 9.76 24.33 6.60
N PRO A 34 10.40 25.13 7.48
CA PRO A 34 11.85 25.35 7.48
C PRO A 34 12.70 24.11 7.76
N GLU A 35 12.10 22.99 8.20
CA GLU A 35 12.80 21.73 8.53
C GLU A 35 12.74 20.66 7.41
N GLY A 36 12.23 21.01 6.22
CA GLY A 36 11.95 20.03 5.17
C GLY A 36 10.54 19.44 5.32
N GLY A 37 9.89 19.14 4.19
CA GLY A 37 8.53 18.59 4.21
C GLY A 37 8.59 17.07 4.35
N GLN A 38 7.84 16.53 5.31
CA GLN A 38 7.65 15.08 5.39
C GLN A 38 6.99 14.57 4.09
N GLN A 39 7.27 13.33 3.68
CA GLN A 39 6.77 12.73 2.43
C GLN A 39 6.41 11.25 2.58
N ILE A 40 5.26 10.88 2.03
CA ILE A 40 4.72 9.52 2.02
C ILE A 40 4.72 9.00 0.58
N LEU A 41 5.38 7.87 0.32
CA LEU A 41 5.29 7.16 -0.95
C LEU A 41 4.18 6.11 -0.88
N CYS A 42 3.18 6.24 -1.75
CA CYS A 42 2.07 5.32 -1.86
C CYS A 42 2.27 4.38 -3.05
N MET A 43 2.06 3.08 -2.87
CA MET A 43 2.07 2.07 -3.94
C MET A 43 1.10 0.92 -3.64
N HIS A 44 0.87 0.00 -4.58
CA HIS A 44 0.02 -1.17 -4.30
C HIS A 44 0.81 -2.29 -3.62
N GLY A 45 1.85 -2.76 -4.31
CA GLY A 45 2.76 -3.82 -3.90
C GLY A 45 3.82 -3.29 -2.95
N GLY A 46 5.07 -3.25 -3.35
CA GLY A 46 6.13 -2.85 -2.45
C GLY A 46 7.36 -2.36 -3.19
N LEU A 47 8.49 -2.36 -2.49
CA LEU A 47 9.75 -1.90 -3.06
C LEU A 47 10.24 -2.85 -4.15
N SER A 48 11.12 -2.34 -5.01
CA SER A 48 11.81 -3.13 -6.04
C SER A 48 13.32 -3.05 -5.85
N PRO A 49 14.08 -4.15 -6.03
CA PRO A 49 15.53 -4.08 -6.05
C PRO A 49 16.05 -3.23 -7.22
N GLU A 50 15.25 -3.03 -8.27
CA GLU A 50 15.55 -2.20 -9.44
C GLU A 50 15.21 -0.71 -9.23
N LEU A 51 14.44 -0.37 -8.19
CA LEU A 51 14.07 1.02 -7.91
C LEU A 51 15.23 1.76 -7.24
N LYS A 52 16.05 2.43 -8.06
CA LYS A 52 17.19 3.24 -7.62
C LYS A 52 16.86 4.73 -7.55
N SER A 53 15.84 5.19 -8.27
CA SER A 53 15.37 6.56 -8.33
C SER A 53 13.86 6.62 -8.57
N LEU A 54 13.16 7.53 -7.88
CA LEU A 54 11.74 7.80 -8.11
C LEU A 54 11.44 8.28 -9.55
N GLU A 55 12.45 8.79 -10.27
CA GLU A 55 12.32 9.14 -11.68
C GLU A 55 12.05 7.92 -12.58
N GLN A 56 12.49 6.72 -12.18
CA GLN A 56 12.20 5.50 -12.92
C GLN A 56 10.69 5.25 -12.99
N ILE A 57 9.96 5.54 -11.90
CA ILE A 57 8.49 5.40 -11.83
C ILE A 57 7.82 6.39 -12.77
N LYS A 58 8.29 7.64 -12.81
CA LYS A 58 7.76 8.69 -13.69
C LYS A 58 7.95 8.39 -15.18
N ARG A 59 9.00 7.64 -15.52
CA ARG A 59 9.38 7.30 -16.90
C ARG A 59 8.66 6.07 -17.46
N VAL A 60 7.90 5.34 -16.65
CA VAL A 60 7.13 4.20 -17.13
C VAL A 60 6.11 4.68 -18.17
N ALA A 61 6.26 4.18 -19.39
CA ALA A 61 5.39 4.51 -20.51
C ALA A 61 3.96 4.03 -20.26
N ARG A 62 2.98 4.82 -20.68
CA ARG A 62 1.56 4.52 -20.51
C ARG A 62 0.78 4.75 -21.81
N PRO A 63 -0.19 3.86 -22.15
CA PRO A 63 -0.57 2.64 -21.43
C PRO A 63 0.51 1.55 -21.53
N THR A 64 0.56 0.66 -20.55
CA THR A 64 1.42 -0.52 -20.54
C THR A 64 0.68 -1.65 -19.84
N ASP A 65 0.95 -2.88 -20.26
CA ASP A 65 0.60 -4.07 -19.49
C ASP A 65 1.60 -4.26 -18.34
N VAL A 66 1.22 -5.06 -17.34
CA VAL A 66 2.10 -5.43 -16.24
C VAL A 66 3.01 -6.57 -16.73
N PRO A 67 4.35 -6.40 -16.73
CA PRO A 67 5.28 -7.44 -17.12
C PRO A 67 5.33 -8.55 -16.05
N ASP A 68 5.84 -9.72 -16.42
CA ASP A 68 6.02 -10.85 -15.51
C ASP A 68 7.16 -10.64 -14.48
N SER A 69 8.04 -9.66 -14.73
CA SER A 69 9.18 -9.32 -13.86
C SER A 69 9.63 -7.86 -14.00
N GLY A 70 10.47 -7.40 -13.07
CA GLY A 70 11.11 -6.08 -13.09
C GLY A 70 10.30 -4.99 -12.39
N LEU A 71 10.78 -3.75 -12.45
CA LEU A 71 10.28 -2.63 -11.65
C LEU A 71 8.75 -2.52 -11.53
N LEU A 72 8.02 -2.59 -12.65
CA LEU A 72 6.56 -2.44 -12.62
C LEU A 72 5.86 -3.63 -11.94
N CYS A 73 6.36 -4.85 -12.18
CA CYS A 73 5.87 -6.04 -11.49
C CYS A 73 6.07 -5.88 -9.97
N ASP A 74 7.28 -5.48 -9.57
CA ASP A 74 7.64 -5.39 -8.16
C ASP A 74 6.81 -4.35 -7.39
N LEU A 75 6.61 -3.17 -7.98
CA LEU A 75 5.75 -2.10 -7.41
C LEU A 75 4.29 -2.54 -7.17
N LEU A 76 3.86 -3.62 -7.81
CA LEU A 76 2.51 -4.17 -7.71
C LEU A 76 2.44 -5.45 -6.87
N TRP A 77 3.52 -6.22 -6.79
CA TRP A 77 3.50 -7.59 -6.25
C TRP A 77 4.49 -7.88 -5.12
N ALA A 78 5.46 -7.00 -4.85
CA ALA A 78 6.41 -7.22 -3.75
C ALA A 78 5.74 -7.07 -2.38
N ASP A 79 6.19 -7.86 -1.40
CA ASP A 79 5.66 -7.88 -0.03
C ASP A 79 6.73 -7.66 1.05
N PRO A 80 6.43 -6.93 2.13
CA PRO A 80 7.29 -6.87 3.29
C PRO A 80 7.31 -8.22 4.03
N ASP A 81 8.47 -8.61 4.53
CA ASP A 81 8.65 -9.79 5.38
C ASP A 81 9.55 -9.42 6.59
N LYS A 82 9.06 -9.72 7.79
CA LYS A 82 9.72 -9.37 9.06
C LYS A 82 10.83 -10.34 9.45
N ASP A 83 10.82 -11.54 8.87
CA ASP A 83 11.67 -12.66 9.26
C ASP A 83 12.93 -12.75 8.37
N ILE A 84 13.09 -11.83 7.43
CA ILE A 84 14.25 -11.75 6.52
C ILE A 84 15.03 -10.44 6.67
N GLN A 85 16.26 -10.47 6.16
CA GLN A 85 17.08 -9.29 5.92
C GLN A 85 17.36 -9.18 4.41
N GLY A 86 17.25 -7.98 3.84
CA GLY A 86 17.45 -7.77 2.41
C GLY A 86 16.26 -8.22 1.58
N TRP A 87 16.53 -8.92 0.46
CA TRP A 87 15.52 -9.41 -0.48
C TRP A 87 15.39 -10.93 -0.40
N GLY A 88 14.16 -11.43 -0.47
CA GLY A 88 13.83 -12.85 -0.48
C GLY A 88 12.94 -13.25 -1.65
N GLU A 89 12.76 -14.55 -1.83
CA GLU A 89 11.75 -15.08 -2.73
C GLU A 89 10.34 -14.81 -2.17
N ASN A 90 9.37 -14.64 -3.06
CA ASN A 90 7.98 -14.43 -2.67
C ASN A 90 7.17 -15.70 -2.88
N ASP A 91 6.56 -16.21 -1.81
CA ASP A 91 5.72 -17.43 -1.82
C ASP A 91 4.50 -17.31 -2.76
N ARG A 92 4.16 -16.10 -3.22
CA ARG A 92 3.16 -15.89 -4.27
C ARG A 92 3.61 -16.36 -5.65
N GLY A 93 4.89 -16.68 -5.83
CA GLY A 93 5.48 -17.07 -7.11
C GLY A 93 5.69 -15.89 -8.08
N VAL A 94 5.65 -14.65 -7.59
CA VAL A 94 5.85 -13.42 -8.37
C VAL A 94 6.55 -12.37 -7.52
N SER A 95 7.48 -11.62 -8.12
CA SER A 95 8.26 -10.58 -7.43
C SER A 95 9.06 -11.14 -6.24
N TYR A 96 9.39 -10.26 -5.28
CA TYR A 96 10.25 -10.49 -4.14
C TYR A 96 9.54 -10.19 -2.82
N THR A 97 10.09 -10.72 -1.73
CA THR A 97 9.90 -10.19 -0.37
C THR A 97 11.03 -9.25 -0.01
N PHE A 98 10.79 -8.31 0.91
CA PHE A 98 11.82 -7.38 1.40
C PHE A 98 11.76 -7.15 2.91
N GLY A 99 12.94 -7.10 3.53
CA GLY A 99 13.12 -6.92 4.96
C GLY A 99 12.92 -5.48 5.45
N PRO A 100 12.87 -5.28 6.79
CA PRO A 100 12.80 -3.95 7.39
C PRO A 100 13.97 -3.03 7.00
N ASP A 101 15.15 -3.60 6.80
CA ASP A 101 16.37 -2.90 6.40
C ASP A 101 16.24 -2.27 5.01
N CYS A 102 15.61 -2.96 4.06
CA CYS A 102 15.32 -2.41 2.73
C CYS A 102 14.39 -1.20 2.80
N VAL A 103 13.40 -1.21 3.69
CA VAL A 103 12.51 -0.06 3.92
C VAL A 103 13.28 1.12 4.48
N THR A 104 14.07 0.90 5.54
CA THR A 104 14.86 1.97 6.17
C THR A 104 15.86 2.58 5.19
N GLU A 105 16.60 1.76 4.43
CA GLU A 105 17.57 2.24 3.44
C GLU A 105 16.88 3.05 2.34
N PHE A 106 15.76 2.54 1.82
CA PHE A 106 15.00 3.21 0.77
C PHE A 106 14.52 4.60 1.20
N LEU A 107 13.90 4.70 2.38
CA LEU A 107 13.38 5.96 2.90
C LEU A 107 14.49 6.99 3.12
N GLN A 108 15.61 6.57 3.75
CA GLN A 108 16.77 7.44 3.96
C GLN A 108 17.36 7.94 2.64
N LYS A 109 17.48 7.06 1.64
CA LYS A 109 18.04 7.40 0.34
C LYS A 109 17.17 8.39 -0.43
N HIS A 110 15.85 8.36 -0.24
CA HIS A 110 14.90 9.15 -1.00
C HIS A 110 14.29 10.32 -0.22
N ASP A 111 14.75 10.56 1.00
CA ASP A 111 14.25 11.62 1.90
C ASP A 111 12.72 11.52 2.08
N LEU A 112 12.27 10.32 2.46
CA LEU A 112 10.88 9.97 2.68
C LEU A 112 10.70 9.47 4.13
N ASP A 113 9.50 9.61 4.67
CA ASP A 113 9.20 9.21 6.06
C ASP A 113 8.43 7.89 6.14
N LEU A 114 7.58 7.62 5.13
CA LEU A 114 6.64 6.51 5.17
C LEU A 114 6.41 5.91 3.79
N VAL A 115 6.36 4.58 3.73
CA VAL A 115 5.75 3.84 2.62
C VAL A 115 4.32 3.46 3.02
N CYS A 116 3.34 3.86 2.22
CA CYS A 116 1.95 3.40 2.35
C CYS A 116 1.65 2.40 1.24
N ARG A 117 1.21 1.19 1.58
CA ARG A 117 0.93 0.14 0.61
C ARG A 117 -0.34 -0.66 0.91
N ALA A 118 -0.72 -1.59 0.04
CA ALA A 118 -1.93 -2.41 0.16
C ALA A 118 -1.63 -3.91 0.04
N HIS A 119 -2.28 -4.63 -0.87
CA HIS A 119 -2.00 -6.02 -1.32
C HIS A 119 -2.18 -7.16 -0.29
N GLN A 120 -1.66 -7.05 0.93
CA GLN A 120 -1.81 -8.06 1.98
C GLN A 120 -3.06 -7.79 2.83
N VAL A 121 -3.85 -8.84 3.06
CA VAL A 121 -4.96 -8.82 4.03
C VAL A 121 -4.34 -8.76 5.43
N VAL A 122 -4.80 -7.82 6.25
CA VAL A 122 -4.35 -7.64 7.65
C VAL A 122 -5.57 -7.56 8.56
N GLU A 123 -5.47 -8.10 9.78
CA GLU A 123 -6.61 -8.35 10.68
C GLU A 123 -7.43 -7.10 10.98
N GLU A 124 -6.78 -6.01 11.37
CA GLU A 124 -7.45 -4.74 11.72
C GLU A 124 -7.63 -3.80 10.51
N GLY A 125 -7.39 -4.29 9.29
CA GLY A 125 -7.42 -3.49 8.07
C GLY A 125 -6.24 -2.53 7.89
N TYR A 126 -5.37 -2.36 8.89
CA TYR A 126 -4.06 -1.76 8.73
C TYR A 126 -3.00 -2.45 9.59
N GLU A 127 -1.73 -2.39 9.18
CA GLU A 127 -0.62 -2.91 9.95
C GLU A 127 0.65 -2.08 9.70
N PHE A 128 1.41 -1.79 10.76
CA PHE A 128 2.71 -1.14 10.66
C PHE A 128 3.85 -2.15 10.58
N PHE A 129 4.85 -1.81 9.78
CA PHE A 129 6.08 -2.56 9.55
C PHE A 129 7.31 -1.65 9.70
N ALA A 130 8.50 -2.25 9.86
CA ALA A 130 9.78 -1.54 9.93
C ALA A 130 9.78 -0.33 10.87
N LYS A 131 9.43 -0.52 12.15
CA LYS A 131 9.34 0.58 13.14
C LYS A 131 8.39 1.72 12.70
N ARG A 132 7.27 1.35 12.08
CA ARG A 132 6.23 2.26 11.54
C ARG A 132 6.67 3.07 10.32
N GLN A 133 7.75 2.68 9.66
CA GLN A 133 8.23 3.28 8.41
C GLN A 133 7.49 2.74 7.17
N LEU A 134 6.73 1.65 7.31
CA LEU A 134 5.80 1.18 6.30
C LEU A 134 4.45 0.88 6.95
N VAL A 135 3.37 1.18 6.24
CA VAL A 135 2.00 0.80 6.63
C VAL A 135 1.30 0.07 5.49
N THR A 136 0.71 -1.07 5.82
CA THR A 136 -0.21 -1.81 4.94
C THR A 136 -1.63 -1.36 5.25
N ILE A 137 -2.41 -1.00 4.24
CA ILE A 137 -3.84 -0.67 4.31
C ILE A 137 -4.63 -1.67 3.48
N PHE A 138 -5.61 -2.31 4.11
CA PHE A 138 -6.55 -3.20 3.46
C PHE A 138 -7.98 -2.73 3.74
N SER A 139 -8.73 -2.38 2.69
CA SER A 139 -10.03 -1.70 2.85
C SER A 139 -11.25 -2.58 2.61
N ALA A 140 -11.06 -3.89 2.35
CA ALA A 140 -12.17 -4.84 2.14
C ALA A 140 -12.41 -5.67 3.42
N PRO A 141 -13.39 -5.31 4.26
CA PRO A 141 -13.73 -6.11 5.43
C PRO A 141 -14.33 -7.45 5.01
N ASN A 142 -14.12 -8.46 5.85
CA ASN A 142 -14.58 -9.82 5.61
C ASN A 142 -14.09 -10.38 4.26
N TYR A 143 -12.79 -10.24 3.96
CA TYR A 143 -12.27 -10.52 2.63
C TYR A 143 -12.64 -11.94 2.18
N CYS A 144 -13.08 -12.08 0.93
CA CYS A 144 -13.61 -13.31 0.34
C CYS A 144 -14.73 -14.02 1.14
N GLY A 145 -15.27 -13.43 2.22
CA GLY A 145 -16.17 -14.11 3.15
C GLY A 145 -15.49 -15.14 4.07
N GLU A 146 -14.18 -15.25 4.01
CA GLU A 146 -13.36 -16.26 4.70
C GLU A 146 -12.49 -15.64 5.79
N PHE A 147 -12.01 -14.43 5.55
CA PHE A 147 -11.21 -13.67 6.50
C PHE A 147 -12.15 -12.85 7.39
N GLU A 148 -12.01 -12.87 8.71
CA GLU A 148 -12.80 -12.02 9.62
C GLU A 148 -12.20 -10.61 9.80
N ASN A 149 -11.35 -10.19 8.86
CA ASN A 149 -10.60 -8.94 8.94
C ASN A 149 -11.51 -7.71 8.84
N ALA A 150 -11.11 -6.63 9.51
CA ALA A 150 -11.64 -5.30 9.25
C ALA A 150 -11.06 -4.71 7.97
N GLY A 151 -11.74 -3.69 7.44
CA GLY A 151 -11.19 -2.76 6.47
C GLY A 151 -10.69 -1.50 7.17
N ALA A 152 -9.67 -0.84 6.64
CA ALA A 152 -9.25 0.48 7.11
C ALA A 152 -9.17 1.50 5.97
N MET A 153 -9.27 2.78 6.35
CA MET A 153 -8.91 3.93 5.53
C MET A 153 -7.94 4.81 6.32
N MET A 154 -6.84 5.22 5.68
CA MET A 154 -5.89 6.16 6.26
C MET A 154 -6.21 7.59 5.81
N SER A 155 -6.33 8.50 6.76
CA SER A 155 -6.44 9.94 6.54
C SER A 155 -5.11 10.59 6.93
N VAL A 156 -4.62 11.44 6.04
CA VAL A 156 -3.37 12.19 6.21
C VAL A 156 -3.72 13.66 6.18
N ASP A 157 -3.36 14.39 7.23
CA ASP A 157 -3.60 15.84 7.29
C ASP A 157 -2.42 16.67 6.73
N GLU A 158 -2.53 18.00 6.80
CA GLU A 158 -1.53 18.93 6.28
C GLU A 158 -0.18 18.85 7.01
N THR A 159 -0.17 18.31 8.24
CA THR A 159 1.03 18.03 9.05
C THR A 159 1.56 16.62 8.84
N LEU A 160 0.96 15.87 7.91
CA LEU A 160 1.18 14.45 7.65
C LEU A 160 0.88 13.52 8.85
N MET A 161 0.05 13.99 9.78
CA MET A 161 -0.46 13.12 10.83
C MET A 161 -1.38 12.07 10.21
N CYS A 162 -1.02 10.80 10.41
CA CYS A 162 -1.79 9.66 9.91
C CYS A 162 -2.80 9.20 10.96
N SER A 163 -4.08 9.17 10.59
CA SER A 163 -5.18 8.62 11.39
C SER A 163 -5.93 7.54 10.61
N PHE A 164 -6.55 6.60 11.33
CA PHE A 164 -7.16 5.41 10.73
C PHE A 164 -8.64 5.32 11.10
N GLN A 165 -9.47 5.05 10.09
CA GLN A 165 -10.89 4.74 10.25
C GLN A 165 -11.10 3.26 9.97
N ILE A 166 -11.61 2.52 10.95
CA ILE A 166 -11.76 1.06 10.87
C ILE A 166 -13.22 0.69 10.58
N LEU A 167 -13.43 -0.15 9.57
CA LEU A 167 -14.70 -0.69 9.13
C LEU A 167 -14.73 -2.19 9.47
N LYS A 168 -15.42 -2.55 10.55
CA LYS A 168 -15.58 -3.95 10.93
C LYS A 168 -16.50 -4.70 9.93
N PRO A 169 -16.32 -6.02 9.77
CA PRO A 169 -17.27 -6.87 9.06
C PRO A 169 -18.71 -6.61 9.49
N ALA A 170 -19.63 -6.53 8.54
CA ALA A 170 -21.05 -6.52 8.87
C ALA A 170 -21.45 -7.87 9.49
N GLU A 171 -22.27 -7.84 10.54
CA GLU A 171 -22.82 -9.08 11.09
C GLU A 171 -23.67 -9.79 10.05
N ASN A 172 -23.27 -11.01 9.68
CA ASN A 172 -24.07 -11.85 8.79
C ASN A 172 -25.37 -12.23 9.51
N LYS A 173 -26.50 -11.66 9.08
CA LYS A 173 -27.85 -11.99 9.63
C LYS A 173 -28.15 -13.50 9.63
N ALA A 174 -27.55 -14.26 8.70
CA ALA A 174 -27.65 -15.72 8.65
C ALA A 174 -26.89 -16.43 9.81
N LYS A 175 -25.71 -15.92 10.22
CA LYS A 175 -24.96 -16.45 11.38
C LYS A 175 -25.62 -16.04 12.71
N ALA A 176 -26.25 -14.87 12.77
CA ALA A 176 -26.95 -14.39 13.97
C ALA A 176 -28.21 -15.22 14.30
N ALA A 177 -28.89 -15.77 13.30
CA ALA A 177 -30.04 -16.66 13.48
C ALA A 177 -29.65 -18.07 13.96
N ALA A 178 -28.46 -18.56 13.60
CA ALA A 178 -27.95 -19.87 14.03
C ALA A 178 -27.38 -19.88 15.46
N ARG A 179 -27.22 -18.71 16.09
CA ARG A 179 -26.76 -18.53 17.48
C ARG A 179 -27.90 -18.30 18.48
N ARG A 180 -29.16 -18.34 18.03
CA ARG A 180 -30.36 -18.29 18.87
C ARG A 180 -31.02 -19.66 18.89
#